data_AF-A0A1I0PTS0-F1
#
_entry.id   AF-A0A1I0PTS0-F1
#
_cell.length_a   1.000
_cell.length_b   1.000
_cell.length_c   1.000
_cell.angle_alpha   90.00
_cell.angle_beta   90.00
_cell.angle_gamma   90.00
#
_symmetry.space_group_name_H-M   'P 1'
#
loop_
_entity.id
_entity.type
_entity.pdbx_description
1 polymer ?
#
loop_
_entity_poly.entity_id
_entity_poly.type
_entity_poly.pdbx_seq_one_letter_code
_entity_poly.pdbx_strand_id
1 'polypeptide(L)' 'MDLLEQVADAMAKDVLEAVELTGEEDLVDEIKKTIGASSTTLEEAFMTAVRIRRAEARGRAQLKLLLRKLT' A
#
# COMPACT_ATOMS: atom_id res chain seq x y z
N MET A 1 11.18 8.39 -11.01
CA MET A 1 10.67 8.50 -9.62
C MET A 1 11.84 8.80 -8.73
N ASP A 2 11.61 9.63 -7.71
CA ASP A 2 12.60 9.98 -6.68
C ASP A 2 12.94 8.71 -5.85
N LEU A 3 14.11 8.68 -5.19
CA LEU A 3 14.52 7.58 -4.31
C LEU A 3 13.51 7.37 -3.19
N LEU A 4 13.01 8.46 -2.60
CA LEU A 4 11.99 8.43 -1.56
C LEU A 4 10.73 7.69 -2.01
N GLU A 5 10.21 8.04 -3.18
CA GLU A 5 9.00 7.43 -3.76
C GLU A 5 9.19 5.93 -4.01
N GLN A 6 10.36 5.53 -4.54
CA GLN A 6 10.67 4.13 -4.85
C GLN A 6 10.76 3.29 -3.58
N VAL A 7 11.46 3.79 -2.55
CA VAL A 7 11.61 3.07 -1.26
C VAL A 7 10.25 2.98 -0.55
N ALA A 8 9.48 4.06 -0.53
CA ALA A 8 8.14 4.07 0.05
C ALA A 8 7.19 3.11 -0.65
N ASP A 9 7.21 3.08 -1.99
CA ASP A 9 6.32 2.23 -2.79
C ASP A 9 6.67 0.75 -2.65
N ALA A 10 7.96 0.40 -2.64
CA ALA A 10 8.41 -0.97 -2.40
C ALA A 10 7.98 -1.46 -1.02
N MET A 11 8.23 -0.66 0.03
CA MET A 11 7.80 -0.99 1.39
C MET A 11 6.28 -1.14 1.50
N ALA A 12 5.51 -0.23 0.89
CA ALA A 12 4.05 -0.32 0.88
C ALA A 12 3.54 -1.59 0.19
N LYS A 13 4.21 -2.03 -0.89
CA LYS A 13 3.90 -3.28 -1.56
C LYS A 13 4.11 -4.47 -0.64
N ASP A 14 5.29 -4.59 -0.04
CA ASP A 14 5.68 -5.74 0.76
C ASP A 14 4.78 -5.88 2.00
N VAL A 15 4.44 -4.76 2.65
CA VAL A 15 3.51 -4.75 3.79
C VAL A 15 2.10 -5.16 3.38
N LEU A 16 1.57 -4.65 2.27
CA LEU A 16 0.23 -5.02 1.81
C LEU A 16 0.15 -6.49 1.37
N GLU A 17 1.22 -7.03 0.79
CA GLU A 17 1.32 -8.45 0.48
C GLU A 17 1.32 -9.29 1.77
N ALA A 18 2.05 -8.86 2.80
CA ALA A 18 2.00 -9.51 4.11
C ALA A 18 0.59 -9.47 4.73
N VAL A 19 -0.10 -8.32 4.68
CA VAL A 19 -1.50 -8.18 5.14
C VAL A 19 -2.43 -9.13 4.39
N GLU A 20 -2.29 -9.26 3.07
CA GLU A 20 -3.11 -10.18 2.27
C GLU A 20 -2.84 -11.66 2.63
N LEU A 21 -1.60 -12.01 2.96
CA LEU A 21 -1.21 -13.38 3.33
C LEU A 21 -1.62 -13.77 4.76
N THR A 22 -1.53 -12.85 5.71
CA THR A 22 -1.78 -13.14 7.14
C THR A 22 -3.19 -12.76 7.60
N GLY A 23 -3.82 -11.79 6.92
CA GLY A 23 -5.06 -11.17 7.38
C GLY A 23 -4.88 -10.14 8.50
N GLU A 24 -3.64 -9.81 8.87
CA GLU A 24 -3.33 -8.89 9.96
C GLU A 24 -3.19 -7.45 9.43
N GLU A 25 -4.27 -6.67 9.48
CA GLU A 25 -4.30 -5.27 9.00
C GLU A 25 -3.42 -4.32 9.83
N ASP A 26 -3.14 -4.66 11.09
CA ASP A 26 -2.34 -3.83 12.02
C ASP A 26 -0.87 -3.68 11.59
N LEU A 27 -0.38 -4.58 10.71
CA LEU A 27 0.98 -4.53 10.16
C LEU A 27 1.30 -3.18 9.51
N VAL A 28 0.34 -2.53 8.86
CA VAL A 28 0.54 -1.20 8.27
C VAL A 28 0.88 -0.17 9.34
N ASP A 29 0.18 -0.19 10.47
CA ASP A 29 0.39 0.78 11.54
C ASP A 29 1.67 0.50 12.34
N GLU A 30 2.04 -0.76 12.52
CA GLU A 30 3.32 -1.13 13.16
C GLU A 30 4.52 -0.68 12.33
N ILE A 31 4.49 -0.91 11.02
CA ILE A 31 5.56 -0.50 10.11
C ILE A 31 5.59 1.03 9.99
N LYS A 32 4.43 1.70 9.90
CA LYS A 32 4.33 3.16 9.93
C LYS A 32 5.05 3.74 11.15
N LYS A 33 4.74 3.24 12.36
CA LYS A 33 5.38 3.70 13.61
C LYS A 33 6.89 3.48 13.61
N THR A 34 7.32 2.32 13.12
CA THR A 34 8.75 1.95 13.06
C THR A 34 9.52 2.85 12.11
N ILE A 35 8.98 3.12 10.92
CA ILE A 35 9.57 4.05 9.96
C ILE A 35 9.58 5.47 10.55
N GLY A 36 8.45 5.93 11.09
CA GLY A 36 8.27 7.27 11.65
C GLY A 36 9.23 7.62 12.79
N ALA A 37 9.64 6.61 13.57
CA ALA A 37 10.64 6.78 14.61
C ALA A 37 12.04 7.16 14.08
N SER A 38 12.34 6.89 12.80
CA SER A 38 13.64 7.14 12.18
C SER A 38 13.60 8.12 11.00
N SER A 39 12.46 8.23 10.31
CA SER A 39 12.26 9.13 9.19
C SER A 39 10.79 9.44 8.96
N THR A 40 10.35 10.62 9.42
CA THR A 40 8.98 11.11 9.19
C THR A 40 8.67 11.29 7.71
N THR A 41 9.63 11.76 6.89
CA THR A 41 9.42 11.94 5.45
C THR A 41 9.16 10.61 4.74
N LEU A 42 9.87 9.54 5.13
CA LEU A 42 9.61 8.21 4.57
C LEU A 42 8.27 7.63 5.05
N GLU A 43 7.87 7.89 6.30
CA GLU A 43 6.57 7.49 6.83
C GLU A 43 5.41 8.08 6.02
N GLU A 44 5.46 9.40 5.75
CA GLU A 44 4.44 10.09 4.97
C GLU A 44 4.35 9.56 3.53
N ALA A 45 5.50 9.33 2.90
CA ALA A 45 5.58 8.74 1.57
C ALA A 45 5.04 7.30 1.56
N PHE A 46 5.41 6.48 2.55
CA PHE A 46 4.92 5.11 2.72
C PHE A 46 3.39 5.08 2.87
N MET A 47 2.82 5.90 3.77
CA MET A 47 1.37 5.96 3.97
C MET A 47 0.64 6.50 2.73
N THR A 48 1.30 7.33 1.92
CA THR A 48 0.77 7.75 0.61
C THR A 48 0.75 6.59 -0.37
N ALA A 49 1.84 5.84 -0.48
CA ALA A 49 1.93 4.66 -1.35
C ALA A 49 0.92 3.57 -0.95
N VAL A 50 0.75 3.29 0.36
CA VAL A 50 -0.28 2.36 0.87
C VAL A 50 -1.69 2.77 0.41
N ARG A 51 -2.04 4.07 0.52
CA ARG A 51 -3.34 4.58 0.09
C ARG A 51 -3.53 4.44 -1.42
N ILE A 52 -2.51 4.76 -2.22
CA ILE A 52 -2.53 4.62 -3.68
C ILE A 52 -2.76 3.16 -4.07
N ARG A 53 -2.01 2.22 -3.49
CA ARG A 53 -2.12 0.79 -3.80
C ARG A 53 -3.48 0.22 -3.45
N ARG A 54 -4.02 0.54 -2.27
CA ARG A 54 -5.38 0.13 -1.88
C ARG A 54 -6.45 0.73 -2.81
N ALA A 55 -6.30 1.99 -3.23
CA ALA A 55 -7.23 2.60 -4.17
C ALA A 55 -7.18 1.92 -5.55
N GLU A 56 -5.97 1.65 -6.05
CA GLU A 56 -5.74 0.96 -7.31
C GLU A 56 -6.33 -0.46 -7.29
N ALA A 57 -6.09 -1.23 -6.23
CA ALA A 57 -6.63 -2.57 -6.05
C ALA A 57 -8.17 -2.58 -6.11
N ARG A 58 -8.82 -1.64 -5.41
CA ARG A 58 -10.28 -1.46 -5.48
C ARG A 58 -10.75 -1.07 -6.89
N GLY A 59 -10.04 -0.16 -7.55
CA GLY A 59 -10.31 0.23 -8.93
C GLY A 59 -10.23 -0.96 -9.90
N ARG A 60 -9.21 -1.80 -9.76
CA ARG A 60 -9.06 -3.04 -10.56
C ARG A 60 -10.16 -4.05 -10.27
N ALA A 61 -10.54 -4.23 -9.00
CA ALA A 61 -11.65 -5.10 -8.64
C ALA A 61 -12.96 -4.63 -9.30
N GLN A 62 -13.23 -3.33 -9.24
CA GLN A 62 -14.41 -2.74 -9.88
C GLN A 62 -14.38 -2.90 -11.41
N LEU A 63 -13.24 -2.67 -12.05
CA LEU A 63 -13.09 -2.87 -13.50
C LEU A 63 -13.42 -4.32 -13.90
N LYS A 64 -12.94 -5.31 -13.15
CA LYS A 64 -13.25 -6.73 -13.39
C LYS A 64 -14.75 -7.01 -13.29
N LEU A 65 -15.45 -6.41 -12.32
CA LEU A 65 -16.89 -6.57 -12.17
C LEU A 65 -17.67 -5.95 -13.35
N LEU A 66 -17.25 -4.79 -13.84
CA LEU A 66 -17.88 -4.13 -14.98
C LEU A 66 -17.72 -4.95 -16.27
N LEU A 67 -16.52 -5.49 -16.53
CA LEU A 67 -16.26 -6.31 -17.71
C LEU A 67 -17.11 -7.60 -17.72
N ARG A 68 -17.31 -8.23 -16.56
CA ARG A 68 -18.18 -9.42 -16.43
C ARG A 68 -19.64 -9.15 -16.77
N LYS A 69 -20.14 -7.92 -16.65
CA LYS A 69 -21.53 -7.56 -17.00
C LYS A 69 -21.74 -7.36 -18.50
N LEU A 70 -20.65 -7.21 -19.26
CA LEU A 70 -20.69 -7.00 -20.71
C LEU A 70 -20.58 -8.30 -21.51
N THR A 71 -20.38 -9.43 -20.83
CA THR A 71 -20.29 -10.78 -21.40
C THR A 71 -21.54 -11.56 -21.00
#